data_AF-A0A6C0TML6-F1
#
_entry.id   AF-A0A6C0TML6-F1
#
_cell.length_a   1.000
_cell.length_b   1.000
_cell.length_c   1.000
_cell.angle_alpha   90.00
_cell.angle_beta   90.00
_cell.angle_gamma   90.00
#
_symmetry.space_group_name_H-M   'P 1'
#
loop_
_entity.id
_entity.type
_entity.pdbx_description
1 polymer ?
#
loop_
_entity_poly.entity_id
_entity_poly.type
_entity_poly.pdbx_seq_one_letter_code
_entity_poly.pdbx_strand_id
1 'polypeptide(L)'
;MIKRLGLYLKLGATALVVSGATHTAHAAQIDLLVLYDDYSASRMQGEPAVVLKSWQDQINTMYRNSQVDLQLRIVGVERNDFASSDMSQALVNVARSSSVAQIRDRVGADFVTQLHQSGNCGVGYLAVHASYAFNVLGAGCGPAALAHELGHNMGLSHSRAQGDTAGSEYRYALGHGVNGAFGTLMTYEWYYRAAKMSVFSNPRIQCRGYPCGVEEGAQGEADAAKAINNVKDRVAVFRPTKVGGGPVPNPDPTEPEEPTEPNEPNEPTEPTDPEGTVQNGNYLIKVAANGRCLNVNNSRWGMSDVVQWSCTQAPNQQWTLTRQEGDVVKLASTGTQGCLNVVASSRRAGANVIAYRCSERESQQWQLKQVEEGKFQVTARHSGLCLDAGSNANGSSLTQATCSGSDSQRFSFTGL
;
A
#
# COMPACT_ATOMS: atom_id res chain seq x y z
N MET A 1 -17.91 -43.04 -88.99
CA MET A 1 -17.12 -41.85 -89.38
C MET A 1 -17.79 -40.60 -88.82
N ILE A 2 -17.36 -40.11 -87.66
CA ILE A 2 -17.74 -38.75 -87.24
C ILE A 2 -16.46 -38.03 -86.81
N LYS A 3 -16.12 -37.05 -87.64
CA LYS A 3 -15.13 -36.00 -87.45
C LYS A 3 -15.74 -34.91 -86.57
N ARG A 4 -14.86 -34.20 -85.87
CA ARG A 4 -14.97 -32.80 -85.39
C ARG A 4 -15.80 -32.55 -84.13
N LEU A 5 -15.49 -31.58 -83.28
CA LEU A 5 -14.29 -30.76 -82.98
C LEU A 5 -14.77 -29.81 -81.86
N GLY A 6 -13.88 -29.45 -80.92
CA GLY A 6 -13.92 -28.12 -80.32
C GLY A 6 -14.32 -28.01 -78.84
N LEU A 7 -13.32 -27.70 -78.02
CA LEU A 7 -13.15 -26.40 -77.33
C LEU A 7 -12.91 -26.50 -75.81
N TYR A 8 -11.63 -26.34 -75.49
CA TYR A 8 -10.98 -25.68 -74.35
C TYR A 8 -11.78 -25.29 -73.08
N LEU A 9 -11.36 -25.93 -71.97
CA LEU A 9 -10.78 -25.33 -70.75
C LEU A 9 -11.48 -24.13 -70.07
N LYS A 10 -11.94 -24.33 -68.83
CA LYS A 10 -11.43 -23.68 -67.60
C LYS A 10 -12.20 -24.17 -66.36
N LEU A 11 -11.53 -24.92 -65.48
CA LEU A 11 -11.99 -25.15 -64.12
C LEU A 11 -11.85 -23.85 -63.32
N GLY A 12 -12.96 -23.31 -62.83
CA GLY A 12 -12.96 -22.30 -61.78
C GLY A 12 -13.01 -23.00 -60.42
N ALA A 13 -11.90 -22.98 -59.68
CA ALA A 13 -11.88 -23.35 -58.27
C ALA A 13 -12.30 -22.13 -57.45
N THR A 14 -13.49 -22.17 -56.86
CA THR A 14 -13.98 -21.15 -55.93
C THR A 14 -13.28 -21.36 -54.59
N ALA A 15 -12.26 -20.55 -54.30
CA ALA A 15 -11.66 -20.47 -52.98
C ALA A 15 -12.60 -19.73 -52.03
N LEU A 16 -13.17 -20.45 -51.06
CA LEU A 16 -13.92 -19.85 -49.95
C LEU A 16 -12.91 -19.18 -49.02
N VAL A 17 -12.73 -17.86 -49.13
CA VAL A 17 -11.94 -17.09 -48.19
C VAL A 17 -12.77 -16.88 -46.93
N VAL A 18 -12.53 -17.70 -45.90
CA VAL A 18 -12.98 -17.39 -44.54
C VAL A 18 -12.11 -16.24 -44.06
N SER A 19 -12.62 -15.02 -44.16
CA SER A 19 -12.04 -13.85 -43.51
C SER A 19 -12.20 -14.02 -42.00
N GLY A 20 -11.21 -14.67 -41.37
CA GLY A 20 -11.02 -14.56 -39.93
C GLY A 20 -10.68 -13.12 -39.62
N ALA A 21 -11.66 -12.33 -39.16
CA ALA A 21 -11.38 -11.06 -38.52
C ALA A 21 -10.55 -11.38 -37.27
N THR A 22 -9.23 -11.19 -37.35
CA THR A 22 -8.40 -11.11 -36.17
C THR A 22 -8.83 -9.85 -35.44
N HIS A 23 -9.79 -9.98 -34.50
CA HIS A 23 -9.95 -8.97 -33.48
C HIS A 23 -8.66 -8.96 -32.66
N THR A 24 -7.77 -8.04 -32.99
CA THR A 24 -6.77 -7.58 -32.03
C THR A 24 -7.57 -6.98 -30.89
N ALA A 25 -7.91 -7.77 -29.88
CA ALA A 25 -8.55 -7.28 -28.68
C ALA A 25 -7.58 -6.25 -28.07
N HIS A 26 -7.88 -4.98 -28.27
CA HIS A 26 -7.08 -3.90 -27.72
C HIS A 26 -7.25 -3.95 -26.19
N ALA A 27 -6.17 -3.69 -25.45
CA ALA A 27 -6.26 -3.57 -24.00
C ALA A 27 -7.35 -2.53 -23.65
N ALA A 28 -8.19 -2.85 -22.66
CA ALA A 28 -9.22 -1.93 -22.21
C ALA A 28 -8.54 -0.70 -21.58
N GLN A 29 -9.11 0.48 -21.79
CA GLN A 29 -8.52 1.73 -21.33
C GLN A 29 -9.27 2.25 -20.12
N ILE A 30 -8.56 2.52 -19.03
CA ILE A 30 -9.12 3.14 -17.82
C ILE A 30 -8.61 4.57 -17.67
N ASP A 31 -9.52 5.46 -17.28
CA ASP A 31 -9.25 6.88 -17.13
C ASP A 31 -9.04 7.27 -15.65
N LEU A 32 -7.90 7.90 -15.35
CA LEU A 32 -7.53 8.30 -14.00
C LEU A 32 -7.47 9.83 -13.87
N LEU A 33 -8.20 10.35 -12.91
CA LEU A 33 -7.99 11.69 -12.37
C LEU A 33 -7.01 11.60 -11.21
N VAL A 34 -5.93 12.37 -11.26
CA VAL A 34 -5.02 12.54 -10.13
C VAL A 34 -5.21 13.93 -9.55
N LEU A 35 -5.48 13.97 -8.25
CA LEU A 35 -5.58 15.17 -7.46
C LEU A 35 -4.34 15.32 -6.59
N TYR A 36 -3.91 16.55 -6.28
CA TYR A 36 -2.72 16.77 -5.45
C TYR A 36 -2.86 17.96 -4.50
N ASP A 37 -2.25 17.86 -3.33
CA ASP A 37 -2.04 18.98 -2.39
C ASP A 37 -0.72 19.72 -2.65
N ASP A 38 -0.51 20.86 -2.01
CA ASP A 38 0.69 21.69 -2.20
C ASP A 38 1.96 20.97 -1.75
N TYR A 39 1.85 20.13 -0.71
CA TYR A 39 2.92 19.25 -0.28
C TYR A 39 3.34 18.30 -1.42
N SER A 40 2.38 17.66 -2.08
CA SER A 40 2.62 16.73 -3.18
C SER A 40 3.22 17.44 -4.39
N ALA A 41 2.74 18.66 -4.70
CA ALA A 41 3.31 19.50 -5.75
C ALA A 41 4.80 19.82 -5.47
N SER A 42 5.13 20.20 -4.24
CA SER A 42 6.53 20.48 -3.86
C SER A 42 7.43 19.25 -4.01
N ARG A 43 6.93 18.05 -3.66
CA ARG A 43 7.65 16.77 -3.82
C ARG A 43 7.86 16.39 -5.28
N MET A 44 7.00 16.90 -6.16
CA MET A 44 7.10 16.73 -7.61
C MET A 44 7.80 17.92 -8.29
N GLN A 45 8.54 18.74 -7.52
CA GLN A 45 9.31 19.88 -8.03
C GLN A 45 8.44 20.92 -8.77
N GLY A 46 7.17 21.06 -8.38
CA GLY A 46 6.22 21.96 -9.04
C GLY A 46 5.64 21.43 -10.35
N GLU A 47 6.05 20.23 -10.80
CA GLU A 47 5.64 19.65 -12.09
C GLU A 47 4.84 18.32 -11.96
N PRO A 48 3.70 18.27 -11.23
CA PRO A 48 2.95 17.02 -11.03
C PRO A 48 2.56 16.31 -12.32
N ALA A 49 2.14 17.05 -13.35
CA ALA A 49 1.67 16.46 -14.61
C ALA A 49 2.78 15.68 -15.34
N VAL A 50 4.02 16.18 -15.31
CA VAL A 50 5.18 15.54 -15.94
C VAL A 50 5.55 14.26 -15.20
N VAL A 51 5.61 14.33 -13.86
CA VAL A 51 5.94 13.17 -13.01
C VAL A 51 4.88 12.08 -13.16
N LEU A 52 3.60 12.45 -13.14
CA LEU A 52 2.49 11.51 -13.25
C LEU A 52 2.39 10.88 -14.64
N LYS A 53 2.79 11.59 -15.70
CA LYS A 53 2.92 11.00 -17.03
C LYS A 53 3.96 9.87 -17.03
N SER A 54 5.11 10.07 -16.41
CA SER A 54 6.11 9.01 -16.23
C SER A 54 5.57 7.83 -15.41
N TRP A 55 4.76 8.10 -14.38
CA TRP A 55 4.12 7.04 -13.60
C TRP A 55 3.12 6.24 -14.41
N GLN A 56 2.30 6.89 -15.23
CA GLN A 56 1.38 6.24 -16.16
C GLN A 56 2.11 5.22 -17.04
N ASP A 57 3.24 5.61 -17.64
CA ASP A 57 3.99 4.76 -18.57
C ASP A 57 4.65 3.57 -17.84
N GLN A 58 5.12 3.79 -16.60
CA GLN A 58 5.62 2.72 -15.74
C GLN A 58 4.52 1.74 -15.35
N ILE A 59 3.33 2.22 -14.95
CA ILE A 59 2.18 1.36 -14.60
C ILE A 59 1.71 0.56 -15.82
N ASN A 60 1.64 1.19 -16.99
CA ASN A 60 1.33 0.48 -18.24
C ASN A 60 2.36 -0.61 -18.57
N THR A 61 3.63 -0.39 -18.20
CA THR A 61 4.66 -1.43 -18.30
C THR A 61 4.41 -2.56 -17.29
N MET A 62 3.99 -2.25 -16.06
CA MET A 62 3.61 -3.25 -15.06
C MET A 62 2.42 -4.10 -15.55
N TYR A 63 1.39 -3.48 -16.14
CA TYR A 63 0.26 -4.23 -16.72
C TYR A 63 0.72 -5.18 -17.83
N ARG A 64 1.51 -4.68 -18.80
CA ARG A 64 2.05 -5.53 -19.87
C ARG A 64 2.89 -6.68 -19.34
N ASN A 65 3.81 -6.42 -18.41
CA ASN A 65 4.67 -7.43 -17.81
C ASN A 65 3.89 -8.46 -16.97
N SER A 66 2.70 -8.09 -16.51
CA SER A 66 1.79 -8.97 -15.76
C SER A 66 0.81 -9.71 -16.66
N GLN A 67 0.81 -9.48 -17.98
CA GLN A 67 -0.23 -9.91 -18.93
C GLN A 67 -1.64 -9.45 -18.51
N VAL A 68 -1.73 -8.21 -18.04
CA VAL A 68 -2.99 -7.52 -17.80
C VAL A 68 -3.35 -6.72 -19.04
N ASP A 69 -4.54 -6.94 -19.57
CA ASP A 69 -5.08 -6.30 -20.77
C ASP A 69 -5.71 -4.94 -20.45
N LEU A 70 -4.99 -4.10 -19.70
CA LEU A 70 -5.39 -2.74 -19.36
C LEU A 70 -4.33 -1.72 -19.77
N GLN A 71 -4.80 -0.52 -20.10
CA GLN A 71 -3.99 0.68 -20.24
C GLN A 71 -4.58 1.80 -19.39
N LEU A 72 -3.73 2.40 -18.55
CA LEU A 72 -4.01 3.60 -17.79
C LEU A 72 -3.79 4.83 -18.66
N ARG A 73 -4.78 5.73 -18.67
CA ARG A 73 -4.67 7.10 -19.17
C ARG A 73 -5.00 8.07 -18.05
N ILE A 74 -4.08 8.98 -17.76
CA ILE A 74 -4.35 10.12 -16.89
C ILE A 74 -5.10 11.16 -17.72
N VAL A 75 -6.31 11.50 -17.28
CA VAL A 75 -7.22 12.43 -17.96
C VAL A 75 -7.33 13.79 -17.26
N GLY A 76 -6.79 13.90 -16.05
CA GLY A 76 -6.69 15.15 -15.31
C GLY A 76 -5.64 15.08 -14.22
N VAL A 77 -4.93 16.19 -14.01
CA VAL A 77 -4.00 16.41 -12.90
C VAL A 77 -4.35 17.77 -12.31
N GLU A 78 -5.03 17.79 -11.17
CA GLU A 78 -5.62 19.02 -10.64
C GLU A 78 -5.33 19.22 -9.14
N ARG A 79 -5.16 20.48 -8.75
CA ARG A 79 -4.96 20.83 -7.34
C ARG A 79 -6.24 20.57 -6.55
N ASN A 80 -6.11 19.85 -5.45
CA ASN A 80 -7.16 19.66 -4.46
C ASN A 80 -6.50 19.56 -3.08
N ASP A 81 -6.54 20.66 -2.36
CA ASP A 81 -5.90 20.82 -1.07
C ASP A 81 -6.94 20.82 0.05
N PHE A 82 -6.72 19.99 1.06
CA PHE A 82 -7.59 19.89 2.22
C PHE A 82 -6.82 19.27 3.40
N ALA A 83 -7.21 19.64 4.62
CA ALA A 83 -6.65 19.02 5.81
C ALA A 83 -7.25 17.64 6.05
N SER A 84 -6.41 16.68 6.43
CA SER A 84 -6.85 15.38 6.93
C SER A 84 -5.92 14.88 8.03
N SER A 85 -6.50 14.28 9.07
CA SER A 85 -5.74 13.60 10.12
C SER A 85 -5.04 12.33 9.59
N ASP A 86 -5.58 11.71 8.53
CA ASP A 86 -5.03 10.47 7.98
C ASP A 86 -5.47 10.11 6.56
N MET A 87 -4.83 9.07 5.98
CA MET A 87 -5.14 8.59 4.64
C MET A 87 -6.57 8.02 4.51
N SER A 88 -7.11 7.36 5.53
CA SER A 88 -8.46 6.79 5.49
C SER A 88 -9.51 7.89 5.55
N GLN A 89 -9.30 8.89 6.41
CA GLN A 89 -10.12 10.09 6.47
C GLN A 89 -9.97 10.89 5.17
N ALA A 90 -8.76 10.99 4.61
CA ALA A 90 -8.55 11.65 3.32
C ALA A 90 -9.28 10.92 2.19
N LEU A 91 -9.31 9.59 2.24
CA LEU A 91 -10.04 8.75 1.29
C LEU A 91 -11.55 9.00 1.38
N VAL A 92 -12.08 9.07 2.60
CA VAL A 92 -13.50 9.42 2.82
C VAL A 92 -13.79 10.85 2.34
N ASN A 93 -12.90 11.81 2.61
CA ASN A 93 -13.07 13.20 2.22
C ASN A 93 -13.10 13.36 0.70
N VAL A 94 -12.12 12.77 -0.02
CA VAL A 94 -12.08 12.84 -1.49
C VAL A 94 -13.27 12.11 -2.12
N ALA A 95 -13.68 10.96 -1.58
CA ALA A 95 -14.80 10.18 -2.12
C ALA A 95 -16.17 10.85 -1.89
N ARG A 96 -16.31 11.67 -0.84
CA ARG A 96 -17.56 12.39 -0.52
C ARG A 96 -17.58 13.84 -1.01
N SER A 97 -16.48 14.32 -1.58
CA SER A 97 -16.38 15.71 -2.03
C SER A 97 -17.21 15.95 -3.30
N SER A 98 -18.15 16.89 -3.24
CA SER A 98 -18.95 17.30 -4.38
C SER A 98 -18.13 18.00 -5.46
N SER A 99 -17.10 18.78 -5.09
CA SER A 99 -16.18 19.40 -6.05
C SER A 99 -15.37 18.34 -6.80
N VAL A 100 -14.87 17.33 -6.10
CA VAL A 100 -14.15 16.21 -6.72
C VAL A 100 -15.07 15.40 -7.63
N ALA A 101 -16.32 15.17 -7.23
CA ALA A 101 -17.30 14.51 -8.09
C ALA A 101 -17.53 15.29 -9.39
N GLN A 102 -17.65 16.63 -9.31
CA GLN A 102 -17.79 17.48 -10.49
C GLN A 102 -16.55 17.44 -11.40
N ILE A 103 -15.34 17.45 -10.83
CA ILE A 103 -14.09 17.33 -11.62
C ILE A 103 -14.04 15.96 -12.30
N ARG A 104 -14.28 14.87 -11.55
CA ARG A 104 -14.31 13.49 -12.05
C ARG A 104 -15.29 13.35 -13.21
N ASP A 105 -16.50 13.90 -13.07
CA ASP A 105 -17.50 13.88 -14.14
C ASP A 105 -17.10 14.79 -15.31
N ARG A 106 -16.45 15.94 -15.08
CA ARG A 106 -15.95 16.84 -16.13
C ARG A 106 -14.89 16.17 -17.00
N VAL A 107 -13.93 15.46 -16.40
CA VAL A 107 -12.83 14.81 -17.14
C VAL A 107 -13.15 13.38 -17.58
N GLY A 108 -14.23 12.78 -17.07
CA GLY A 108 -14.67 11.43 -17.41
C GLY A 108 -13.78 10.34 -16.82
N ALA A 109 -13.32 10.51 -15.58
CA ALA A 109 -12.38 9.56 -14.96
C ALA A 109 -13.09 8.38 -14.29
N ASP A 110 -12.67 7.16 -14.66
CA ASP A 110 -13.09 5.92 -14.03
C ASP A 110 -12.58 5.80 -12.59
N PHE A 111 -11.37 6.28 -12.32
CA PHE A 111 -10.72 6.24 -11.00
C PHE A 111 -10.29 7.63 -10.56
N VAL A 112 -10.20 7.83 -9.25
CA VAL A 112 -9.64 9.05 -8.65
C VAL A 112 -8.56 8.67 -7.64
N THR A 113 -7.38 9.25 -7.81
CA THR A 113 -6.28 9.18 -6.83
C THR A 113 -6.04 10.56 -6.26
N GLN A 114 -6.04 10.69 -4.94
CA GLN A 114 -5.53 11.89 -4.26
C GLN A 114 -4.08 11.65 -3.81
N LEU A 115 -3.13 12.45 -4.30
CA LEU A 115 -1.82 12.59 -3.68
C LEU A 115 -1.97 13.45 -2.43
N HIS A 116 -1.54 12.92 -1.28
CA HIS A 116 -1.71 13.61 -0.01
C HIS A 116 -0.48 13.44 0.89
N GLN A 117 -0.22 14.43 1.73
CA GLN A 117 0.88 14.40 2.71
C GLN A 117 0.72 13.36 3.82
N SER A 118 -0.51 12.93 4.10
CA SER A 118 -0.80 12.01 5.20
C SER A 118 -0.46 10.57 4.84
N GLY A 119 0.01 9.79 5.82
CA GLY A 119 0.15 8.33 5.75
C GLY A 119 1.37 7.82 4.96
N ASN A 120 1.39 6.52 4.66
CA ASN A 120 2.61 5.87 4.17
C ASN A 120 2.72 5.85 2.66
N CYS A 121 1.99 4.95 2.00
CA CYS A 121 2.02 4.85 0.55
C CYS A 121 0.66 4.94 -0.08
N GLY A 122 -0.34 4.25 0.44
CA GLY A 122 -1.70 4.54 0.04
C GLY A 122 -2.74 3.77 0.83
N VAL A 123 -3.99 4.13 0.55
CA VAL A 123 -5.17 3.37 0.93
C VAL A 123 -6.18 3.50 -0.20
N GLY A 124 -6.74 2.37 -0.62
CA GLY A 124 -7.81 2.30 -1.59
C GLY A 124 -8.98 1.51 -1.04
N TYR A 125 -10.19 1.82 -1.51
CA TYR A 125 -11.31 0.92 -1.28
C TYR A 125 -11.11 -0.40 -2.03
N LEU A 126 -11.36 -1.50 -1.33
CA LEU A 126 -11.39 -2.84 -1.91
C LEU A 126 -12.79 -3.14 -2.49
N ALA A 127 -13.08 -2.62 -3.68
CA ALA A 127 -14.37 -2.86 -4.35
C ALA A 127 -14.30 -2.53 -5.84
N VAL A 128 -14.93 -3.37 -6.66
CA VAL A 128 -15.09 -3.12 -8.10
C VAL A 128 -16.40 -2.37 -8.36
N HIS A 129 -16.42 -1.08 -8.01
CA HIS A 129 -17.63 -0.27 -8.15
C HIS A 129 -17.30 1.22 -8.29
N ALA A 130 -18.02 1.93 -9.16
CA ALA A 130 -17.72 3.33 -9.50
C ALA A 130 -17.71 4.27 -8.27
N SER A 131 -18.62 4.08 -7.31
CA SER A 131 -18.68 4.87 -6.07
C SER A 131 -17.51 4.62 -5.11
N TYR A 132 -16.76 3.53 -5.31
CA TYR A 132 -15.62 3.15 -4.49
C TYR A 132 -14.29 3.16 -5.28
N ALA A 133 -14.28 3.68 -6.51
CA ALA A 133 -13.08 3.78 -7.35
C ALA A 133 -12.19 4.98 -6.93
N PHE A 134 -11.86 5.04 -5.65
CA PHE A 134 -11.06 6.08 -5.03
C PHE A 134 -9.90 5.46 -4.23
N ASN A 135 -8.76 6.12 -4.29
CA ASN A 135 -7.64 5.86 -3.40
C ASN A 135 -6.90 7.16 -3.05
N VAL A 136 -6.13 7.10 -1.97
CA VAL A 136 -5.20 8.15 -1.56
C VAL A 136 -3.80 7.56 -1.61
N LEU A 137 -2.84 8.34 -2.10
CA LEU A 137 -1.46 7.94 -2.24
C LEU A 137 -0.53 8.99 -1.60
N GLY A 138 0.55 8.54 -0.96
CA GLY A 138 1.63 9.41 -0.52
C GLY A 138 2.48 9.84 -1.72
N ALA A 139 2.76 11.13 -1.86
CA ALA A 139 3.52 11.67 -2.99
C ALA A 139 4.92 11.06 -3.19
N GLY A 140 5.51 10.49 -2.12
CA GLY A 140 6.83 9.86 -2.17
C GLY A 140 6.85 8.37 -2.59
N CYS A 141 5.69 7.72 -2.78
CA CYS A 141 5.65 6.26 -2.93
C CYS A 141 5.71 5.72 -4.36
N GLY A 142 5.59 6.60 -5.35
CA GLY A 142 5.88 6.22 -6.73
C GLY A 142 4.79 5.39 -7.44
N PRO A 143 5.08 4.98 -8.69
CA PRO A 143 4.11 4.34 -9.56
C PRO A 143 3.70 2.93 -9.13
N ALA A 144 4.59 2.17 -8.48
CA ALA A 144 4.27 0.82 -8.01
C ALA A 144 3.22 0.85 -6.88
N ALA A 145 3.29 1.85 -6.01
CA ALA A 145 2.26 2.08 -4.99
C ALA A 145 0.94 2.53 -5.62
N LEU A 146 0.97 3.42 -6.62
CA LEU A 146 -0.25 3.78 -7.35
C LEU A 146 -0.90 2.56 -8.04
N ALA A 147 -0.12 1.71 -8.70
CA ALA A 147 -0.63 0.46 -9.27
C ALA A 147 -1.24 -0.46 -8.20
N HIS A 148 -0.64 -0.52 -7.01
CA HIS A 148 -1.16 -1.30 -5.88
C HIS A 148 -2.53 -0.79 -5.43
N GLU A 149 -2.69 0.51 -5.24
CA GLU A 149 -3.96 1.08 -4.79
C GLU A 149 -5.06 0.98 -5.86
N LEU A 150 -4.71 1.15 -7.14
CA LEU A 150 -5.62 0.84 -8.24
C LEU A 150 -6.02 -0.64 -8.24
N GLY A 151 -5.09 -1.53 -7.87
CA GLY A 151 -5.36 -2.95 -7.64
C GLY A 151 -6.48 -3.19 -6.62
N HIS A 152 -6.49 -2.48 -5.49
CA HIS A 152 -7.59 -2.55 -4.52
C HIS A 152 -8.92 -2.09 -5.13
N ASN A 153 -8.93 -0.99 -5.88
CA ASN A 153 -10.13 -0.52 -6.58
C ASN A 153 -10.58 -1.46 -7.73
N MET A 154 -9.72 -2.39 -8.15
CA MET A 154 -10.03 -3.48 -9.08
C MET A 154 -10.29 -4.82 -8.36
N GLY A 155 -10.45 -4.79 -7.04
CA GLY A 155 -10.89 -5.93 -6.24
C GLY A 155 -9.78 -6.87 -5.76
N LEU A 156 -8.51 -6.45 -5.86
CA LEU A 156 -7.38 -7.25 -5.40
C LEU A 156 -7.13 -7.04 -3.90
N SER A 157 -6.98 -8.12 -3.16
CA SER A 157 -6.49 -8.11 -1.78
C SER A 157 -4.99 -8.37 -1.73
N HIS A 158 -4.37 -8.30 -0.54
CA HIS A 158 -2.96 -8.63 -0.37
C HIS A 158 -2.71 -10.14 -0.50
N SER A 159 -1.51 -10.61 -0.17
CA SER A 159 -1.24 -12.05 -0.28
C SER A 159 -1.90 -12.88 0.82
N ARG A 160 -2.09 -14.17 0.55
CA ARG A 160 -2.55 -15.14 1.56
C ARG A 160 -1.64 -15.24 2.76
N ALA A 161 -0.34 -15.10 2.54
CA ALA A 161 0.63 -15.12 3.63
C ALA A 161 0.41 -13.92 4.57
N GLN A 162 -0.01 -12.78 4.04
CA GLN A 162 -0.41 -11.60 4.82
C GLN A 162 -1.81 -11.72 5.48
N GLY A 163 -2.45 -12.88 5.34
CA GLY A 163 -3.72 -13.23 5.99
C GLY A 163 -4.95 -13.10 5.10
N ASP A 164 -4.86 -12.54 3.91
CA ASP A 164 -6.04 -12.37 3.05
C ASP A 164 -6.47 -13.69 2.40
N THR A 165 -7.77 -13.94 2.36
CA THR A 165 -8.30 -15.23 1.87
C THR A 165 -8.95 -15.13 0.50
N ALA A 166 -9.29 -13.93 0.05
CA ALA A 166 -9.90 -13.63 -1.23
C ALA A 166 -9.78 -12.13 -1.56
N GLY A 167 -9.90 -11.77 -2.82
CA GLY A 167 -10.27 -10.41 -3.21
C GLY A 167 -11.77 -10.17 -3.09
N SER A 168 -12.25 -9.02 -3.59
CA SER A 168 -13.65 -8.61 -3.42
C SER A 168 -14.64 -9.48 -4.19
N GLU A 169 -14.25 -9.97 -5.37
CA GLU A 169 -15.12 -10.78 -6.25
C GLU A 169 -14.58 -12.18 -6.53
N TYR A 170 -13.25 -12.33 -6.54
CA TYR A 170 -12.60 -13.60 -6.87
C TYR A 170 -11.69 -14.06 -5.73
N ARG A 171 -11.74 -15.35 -5.40
CA ARG A 171 -10.90 -15.93 -4.36
C ARG A 171 -9.41 -15.87 -4.67
N TYR A 172 -9.04 -15.94 -5.95
CA TYR A 172 -7.67 -15.86 -6.42
C TYR A 172 -7.16 -14.42 -6.61
N ALA A 173 -7.97 -13.39 -6.37
CA ALA A 173 -7.59 -11.97 -6.54
C ALA A 173 -6.67 -11.46 -5.42
N LEU A 174 -5.46 -12.03 -5.35
CA LEU A 174 -4.53 -11.88 -4.24
C LEU A 174 -3.10 -11.67 -4.72
N GLY A 175 -2.31 -10.96 -3.94
CA GLY A 175 -0.86 -10.93 -4.11
C GLY A 175 -0.21 -12.30 -3.92
N HIS A 176 0.96 -12.47 -4.51
CA HIS A 176 1.78 -13.66 -4.37
C HIS A 176 3.24 -13.30 -4.06
N GLY A 177 3.96 -14.18 -3.39
CA GLY A 177 5.38 -14.07 -3.16
C GLY A 177 5.96 -15.39 -2.67
N VAL A 178 7.28 -15.49 -2.74
CA VAL A 178 8.08 -16.61 -2.26
C VAL A 178 9.14 -16.05 -1.31
N ASN A 179 9.16 -16.56 -0.08
CA ASN A 179 10.06 -16.09 0.97
C ASN A 179 11.52 -16.16 0.53
N GLY A 180 12.26 -15.07 0.71
CA GLY A 180 13.65 -14.91 0.29
C GLY A 180 13.86 -14.72 -1.21
N ALA A 181 12.81 -14.86 -2.04
CA ALA A 181 12.91 -14.74 -3.49
C ALA A 181 12.26 -13.45 -4.00
N PHE A 182 10.96 -13.25 -3.78
CA PHE A 182 10.22 -12.06 -4.23
C PHE A 182 8.86 -11.88 -3.56
N GLY A 183 8.29 -10.68 -3.68
CA GLY A 183 6.85 -10.40 -3.54
C GLY A 183 6.31 -9.65 -4.76
N THR A 184 5.08 -9.88 -5.17
CA THR A 184 4.41 -9.17 -6.28
C THR A 184 3.82 -7.83 -5.83
N LEU A 185 3.26 -7.04 -6.75
CA LEU A 185 2.76 -5.68 -6.47
C LEU A 185 1.78 -5.63 -5.28
N MET A 186 0.90 -6.61 -5.13
CA MET A 186 -0.09 -6.66 -4.05
C MET A 186 0.46 -7.20 -2.72
N THR A 187 1.76 -7.39 -2.56
CA THR A 187 2.35 -7.79 -1.28
C THR A 187 2.83 -6.59 -0.46
N TYR A 188 3.07 -6.77 0.83
CA TYR A 188 3.94 -5.85 1.57
C TYR A 188 5.39 -6.08 1.14
N GLU A 189 6.17 -5.01 1.14
CA GLU A 189 7.54 -5.00 0.63
C GLU A 189 8.48 -5.87 1.47
N TRP A 190 8.26 -5.91 2.79
CA TRP A 190 9.10 -6.64 3.74
C TRP A 190 8.64 -8.08 3.99
N TYR A 191 7.37 -8.41 3.71
CA TYR A 191 6.75 -9.65 4.19
C TYR A 191 7.48 -10.91 3.71
N TYR A 192 7.88 -10.92 2.43
CA TYR A 192 8.56 -12.05 1.83
C TYR A 192 10.09 -12.02 2.00
N ARG A 193 10.64 -11.12 2.82
CA ARG A 193 12.09 -10.97 3.04
C ARG A 193 12.88 -10.87 1.73
N ALA A 194 12.29 -10.21 0.73
CA ALA A 194 12.79 -10.18 -0.63
C ALA A 194 12.33 -8.91 -1.35
N ALA A 195 12.98 -8.59 -2.46
CA ALA A 195 12.61 -7.43 -3.26
C ALA A 195 11.22 -7.59 -3.87
N LYS A 196 10.47 -6.48 -3.93
CA LYS A 196 9.19 -6.42 -4.63
C LYS A 196 9.40 -6.41 -6.15
N MET A 197 8.60 -7.18 -6.85
CA MET A 197 8.53 -7.21 -8.30
C MET A 197 7.40 -6.28 -8.75
N SER A 198 7.69 -5.45 -9.76
CA SER A 198 6.71 -4.55 -10.39
C SER A 198 5.77 -5.31 -11.35
N VAL A 199 5.19 -6.41 -10.88
CA VAL A 199 4.20 -7.23 -11.59
C VAL A 199 3.08 -7.65 -10.63
N PHE A 200 1.86 -7.77 -11.12
CA PHE A 200 0.75 -8.43 -10.43
C PHE A 200 0.97 -9.95 -10.45
N SER A 201 0.41 -10.66 -9.46
CA SER A 201 0.52 -12.12 -9.44
C SER A 201 -0.15 -12.73 -10.66
N ASN A 202 0.57 -13.65 -11.31
CA ASN A 202 0.13 -14.35 -12.50
C ASN A 202 0.92 -15.67 -12.62
N PRO A 203 0.26 -16.85 -12.50
CA PRO A 203 0.93 -18.15 -12.56
C PRO A 203 1.53 -18.45 -13.94
N ARG A 204 1.14 -17.72 -15.00
CA ARG A 204 1.59 -17.93 -16.38
C ARG A 204 2.92 -17.25 -16.71
N ILE A 205 3.49 -16.48 -15.78
CA ILE A 205 4.78 -15.79 -15.96
C ILE A 205 5.76 -16.17 -14.84
N GLN A 206 7.06 -15.91 -15.04
CA GLN A 206 8.11 -16.26 -14.08
C GLN A 206 8.69 -15.05 -13.33
N CYS A 207 8.88 -15.22 -12.03
CA CYS A 207 9.50 -14.30 -11.08
C CYS A 207 10.70 -15.00 -10.46
N ARG A 208 11.91 -14.62 -10.89
CA ARG A 208 13.18 -15.16 -10.34
C ARG A 208 13.24 -16.69 -10.33
N GLY A 209 12.77 -17.33 -11.40
CA GLY A 209 12.76 -18.79 -11.56
C GLY A 209 11.59 -19.53 -10.91
N TYR A 210 10.64 -18.81 -10.30
CA TYR A 210 9.39 -19.36 -9.77
C TYR A 210 8.19 -18.81 -10.56
N PRO A 211 7.03 -19.49 -10.58
CA PRO A 211 5.79 -18.86 -11.05
C PRO A 211 5.48 -17.59 -10.24
N CYS A 212 5.07 -16.49 -10.90
CA CYS A 212 4.67 -15.26 -10.22
C CYS A 212 3.28 -15.34 -9.55
N GLY A 213 2.69 -16.52 -9.44
CA GLY A 213 1.34 -16.71 -8.93
C GLY A 213 1.02 -18.19 -8.76
N VAL A 214 -0.20 -18.46 -8.33
CA VAL A 214 -0.72 -19.83 -8.14
C VAL A 214 -2.04 -19.93 -8.89
N GLU A 215 -2.20 -20.99 -9.70
CA GLU A 215 -3.38 -21.21 -10.53
C GLU A 215 -4.69 -21.23 -9.73
N GLU A 216 -5.78 -20.77 -10.34
CA GLU A 216 -7.12 -20.85 -9.77
C GLU A 216 -7.48 -22.30 -9.45
N GLY A 217 -8.11 -22.52 -8.29
CA GLY A 217 -8.49 -23.85 -7.83
C GLY A 217 -7.36 -24.64 -7.15
N ALA A 218 -6.10 -24.21 -7.27
CA ALA A 218 -5.01 -24.78 -6.49
C ALA A 218 -4.98 -24.24 -5.05
N GLN A 219 -4.38 -25.01 -4.14
CA GLN A 219 -4.16 -24.55 -2.78
C GLN A 219 -3.25 -23.32 -2.79
N GLY A 220 -3.73 -22.23 -2.21
CA GLY A 220 -2.98 -20.97 -2.18
C GLY A 220 -3.13 -20.12 -3.45
N GLU A 221 -4.17 -20.37 -4.28
CA GLU A 221 -4.49 -19.60 -5.49
C GLU A 221 -4.26 -18.09 -5.34
N ALA A 222 -3.57 -17.52 -6.33
CA ALA A 222 -3.18 -16.11 -6.40
C ALA A 222 -2.87 -15.74 -7.86
N ASP A 223 -3.86 -15.15 -8.54
CA ASP A 223 -3.83 -14.73 -9.94
C ASP A 223 -4.53 -13.37 -10.10
N ALA A 224 -3.87 -12.33 -9.59
CA ALA A 224 -4.33 -10.95 -9.67
C ALA A 224 -4.51 -10.48 -11.13
N ALA A 225 -3.65 -10.93 -12.05
CA ALA A 225 -3.77 -10.56 -13.45
C ALA A 225 -5.08 -11.06 -14.08
N LYS A 226 -5.46 -12.32 -13.81
CA LYS A 226 -6.76 -12.87 -14.25
C LYS A 226 -7.92 -12.11 -13.62
N ALA A 227 -7.83 -11.76 -12.34
CA ALA A 227 -8.89 -11.02 -11.66
C ALA A 227 -9.11 -9.64 -12.28
N ILE A 228 -8.04 -8.90 -12.56
CA ILE A 228 -8.11 -7.61 -13.26
C ILE A 228 -8.71 -7.80 -14.67
N ASN A 229 -8.24 -8.78 -15.43
CA ASN A 229 -8.71 -9.02 -16.80
C ASN A 229 -10.20 -9.37 -16.86
N ASN A 230 -10.75 -10.00 -15.82
CA ASN A 230 -12.18 -10.33 -15.74
C ASN A 230 -13.07 -9.11 -15.45
N VAL A 231 -12.52 -8.06 -14.84
CA VAL A 231 -13.28 -6.84 -14.49
C VAL A 231 -12.98 -5.66 -15.40
N LYS A 232 -11.95 -5.76 -16.26
CA LYS A 232 -11.43 -4.65 -17.10
C LYS A 232 -12.52 -3.90 -17.87
N ASP A 233 -13.45 -4.63 -18.48
CA ASP A 233 -14.50 -4.03 -19.32
C ASP A 233 -15.55 -3.31 -18.47
N ARG A 234 -15.77 -3.74 -17.21
CA ARG A 234 -16.69 -3.07 -16.29
C ARG A 234 -16.08 -1.82 -15.68
N VAL A 235 -14.79 -1.86 -15.34
CA VAL A 235 -14.11 -0.71 -14.70
C VAL A 235 -13.80 0.41 -15.70
N ALA A 236 -13.55 0.07 -16.96
CA ALA A 236 -13.30 1.02 -18.06
C ALA A 236 -14.55 1.79 -18.53
N VAL A 237 -15.70 1.52 -17.92
CA VAL A 237 -16.97 2.19 -18.22
C VAL A 237 -17.62 2.75 -16.97
N PHE A 238 -16.86 2.93 -15.88
CA PHE A 238 -17.37 3.62 -14.69
C PHE A 238 -17.74 5.07 -14.99
N ARG A 239 -17.04 5.71 -15.94
CA ARG A 239 -17.44 6.98 -16.53
C ARG A 239 -17.24 6.98 -18.05
N PRO A 240 -18.06 7.73 -18.81
CA PRO A 240 -17.77 7.97 -20.22
C PRO A 240 -16.46 8.75 -20.35
N THR A 241 -15.51 8.25 -21.13
CA THR A 241 -14.29 8.98 -21.49
C THR A 241 -14.64 10.34 -22.12
N LYS A 242 -13.97 11.41 -21.67
CA LYS A 242 -14.16 12.77 -22.20
C LYS A 242 -12.93 13.39 -22.89
N VAL A 243 -11.73 12.84 -22.69
CA VAL A 243 -10.49 13.40 -23.27
C VAL A 243 -10.00 12.54 -24.44
N GLY A 244 -10.00 13.11 -25.65
CA GLY A 244 -9.23 12.61 -26.80
C GLY A 244 -7.78 13.09 -26.69
N GLY A 245 -6.80 12.20 -26.84
CA GLY A 245 -5.41 12.44 -26.47
C GLY A 245 -4.79 13.73 -27.05
N GLY A 246 -4.33 14.62 -26.15
CA GLY A 246 -3.54 15.82 -26.44
C GLY A 246 -3.39 16.69 -25.17
N PRO A 247 -2.30 17.47 -25.00
CA PRO A 247 -1.94 18.10 -23.74
C PRO A 247 -2.83 19.30 -23.43
N VAL A 248 -3.31 19.40 -22.19
CA VAL A 248 -4.11 20.52 -21.71
C VAL A 248 -3.19 21.56 -21.02
N PRO A 249 -3.30 22.87 -21.32
CA PRO A 249 -2.54 23.91 -20.64
C PRO A 249 -3.12 24.24 -19.26
N ASN A 250 -2.25 24.57 -18.31
CA ASN A 250 -2.59 24.96 -16.93
C ASN A 250 -2.68 26.50 -16.82
N PRO A 251 -3.69 27.09 -16.15
CA PRO A 251 -3.67 28.49 -15.78
C PRO A 251 -2.97 28.71 -14.43
N ASP A 252 -2.07 29.68 -14.43
CA ASP A 252 -1.24 30.20 -13.35
C ASP A 252 -2.05 30.91 -12.23
N PRO A 253 -1.70 30.74 -10.94
CA PRO A 253 -2.05 31.70 -9.91
C PRO A 253 -0.81 32.31 -9.21
N THR A 254 -0.85 33.63 -9.13
CA THR A 254 0.12 34.59 -8.60
C THR A 254 0.54 34.42 -7.13
N GLU A 255 1.80 34.80 -6.91
CA GLU A 255 2.68 35.01 -5.73
C GLU A 255 2.08 35.44 -4.36
N PRO A 256 2.67 35.04 -3.22
CA PRO A 256 2.38 35.60 -1.89
C PRO A 256 3.52 36.46 -1.27
N GLU A 257 3.14 37.50 -0.51
CA GLU A 257 4.04 38.30 0.36
C GLU A 257 4.20 37.69 1.78
N GLU A 258 5.39 37.88 2.38
CA GLU A 258 5.84 37.46 3.73
C GLU A 258 5.14 38.17 4.91
N PRO A 259 5.20 37.59 6.12
CA PRO A 259 5.65 38.41 7.26
C PRO A 259 6.56 37.72 8.32
N THR A 260 7.23 38.60 9.08
CA THR A 260 8.31 38.41 10.08
C THR A 260 7.88 38.01 11.50
N GLU A 261 8.79 37.39 12.26
CA GLU A 261 8.82 37.13 13.73
C GLU A 261 8.81 38.42 14.60
N PRO A 262 8.42 38.45 15.92
CA PRO A 262 9.10 37.67 17.00
C PRO A 262 8.38 37.38 18.38
N ASN A 263 9.09 36.56 19.20
CA ASN A 263 9.23 36.45 20.69
C ASN A 263 8.28 35.64 21.63
N GLU A 264 8.94 34.78 22.44
CA GLU A 264 8.57 34.08 23.71
C GLU A 264 8.24 35.03 24.90
N PRO A 265 7.67 34.62 26.10
CA PRO A 265 8.00 33.40 26.89
C PRO A 265 6.93 32.76 27.86
N ASN A 266 7.41 31.68 28.54
CA ASN A 266 7.13 31.14 29.90
C ASN A 266 6.22 29.91 30.18
N GLU A 267 6.84 28.96 30.91
CA GLU A 267 6.37 27.74 31.64
C GLU A 267 5.44 28.07 32.85
N PRO A 268 4.64 27.13 33.42
CA PRO A 268 5.18 26.12 34.37
C PRO A 268 4.43 24.77 34.61
N THR A 269 5.18 23.84 35.23
CA THR A 269 4.86 22.82 36.28
C THR A 269 4.25 21.44 35.98
N GLU A 270 4.96 20.45 36.54
CA GLU A 270 4.86 18.98 36.56
C GLU A 270 3.91 18.45 37.67
N PRO A 271 3.26 17.28 37.48
CA PRO A 271 2.75 16.45 38.57
C PRO A 271 3.51 15.11 38.71
N THR A 272 3.53 14.64 39.96
CA THR A 272 4.29 13.51 40.52
C THR A 272 3.79 12.11 40.15
N ASP A 273 4.73 11.16 40.22
CA ASP A 273 4.73 9.79 39.68
C ASP A 273 4.35 8.70 40.73
N PRO A 274 3.60 7.64 40.38
CA PRO A 274 3.46 6.43 41.19
C PRO A 274 4.48 5.35 40.83
N GLU A 275 5.19 4.86 41.86
CA GLU A 275 6.18 3.78 41.82
C GLU A 275 5.63 2.47 41.24
N GLY A 276 6.43 1.82 40.39
CA GLY A 276 6.13 0.54 39.73
C GLY A 276 5.88 0.63 38.22
N THR A 277 5.83 1.86 37.70
CA THR A 277 5.49 2.14 36.31
C THR A 277 6.77 2.41 35.48
N VAL A 278 6.86 1.90 34.24
CA VAL A 278 8.03 2.13 33.35
C VAL A 278 8.13 3.61 32.99
N GLN A 279 9.14 4.32 33.47
CA GLN A 279 9.25 5.77 33.33
C GLN A 279 9.56 6.25 31.91
N ASN A 280 9.41 7.56 31.68
CA ASN A 280 9.94 8.18 30.46
C ASN A 280 11.46 7.98 30.40
N GLY A 281 11.99 7.59 29.24
CA GLY A 281 13.42 7.33 29.10
C GLY A 281 13.76 6.45 27.90
N ASN A 282 15.04 6.12 27.77
CA ASN A 282 15.54 5.22 26.73
C ASN A 282 15.70 3.81 27.28
N TYR A 283 15.26 2.83 26.50
CA TYR A 283 15.23 1.43 26.92
C TYR A 283 15.72 0.50 25.81
N LEU A 284 16.32 -0.62 26.24
CA LEU A 284 16.24 -1.86 25.48
C LEU A 284 14.98 -2.61 25.90
N ILE A 285 14.16 -3.00 24.92
CA ILE A 285 12.94 -3.79 25.16
C ILE A 285 13.27 -5.25 24.81
N LYS A 286 13.20 -6.15 25.79
CA LYS A 286 13.59 -7.56 25.63
C LYS A 286 12.39 -8.49 25.64
N VAL A 287 12.38 -9.46 24.73
CA VAL A 287 11.37 -10.54 24.65
C VAL A 287 11.62 -11.55 25.77
N ALA A 288 10.63 -11.83 26.62
CA ALA A 288 10.80 -12.73 27.76
C ALA A 288 11.14 -14.17 27.33
N ALA A 289 10.62 -14.63 26.19
CA ALA A 289 10.84 -16.00 25.70
C ALA A 289 12.31 -16.35 25.45
N ASN A 290 13.17 -15.36 25.15
CA ASN A 290 14.53 -15.63 24.68
C ASN A 290 15.56 -14.52 24.97
N GLY A 291 15.16 -13.42 25.61
CA GLY A 291 16.03 -12.32 26.00
C GLY A 291 16.51 -11.42 24.85
N ARG A 292 16.04 -11.61 23.62
CA ARG A 292 16.40 -10.76 22.46
C ARG A 292 15.74 -9.40 22.53
N CYS A 293 16.37 -8.42 21.91
CA CYS A 293 15.91 -7.05 21.89
C CYS A 293 15.02 -6.76 20.69
N LEU A 294 14.02 -5.90 20.88
CA LEU A 294 13.32 -5.26 19.77
C LEU A 294 14.32 -4.42 18.96
N ASN A 295 14.34 -4.68 17.67
CA ASN A 295 15.31 -4.15 16.73
C ASN A 295 14.58 -3.65 15.50
N VAL A 296 14.89 -2.43 15.07
CA VAL A 296 14.42 -1.91 13.80
C VAL A 296 15.34 -2.38 12.67
N ASN A 297 14.76 -3.09 11.71
CA ASN A 297 15.41 -3.44 10.45
C ASN A 297 15.10 -2.33 9.43
N ASN A 298 16.05 -1.40 9.30
CA ASN A 298 15.85 -0.15 8.57
C ASN A 298 15.51 -0.38 7.10
N SER A 299 14.41 0.22 6.66
CA SER A 299 14.02 0.32 5.26
C SER A 299 14.32 1.72 4.73
N ARG A 300 14.78 1.82 3.48
CA ARG A 300 15.02 3.12 2.81
C ARG A 300 13.72 3.83 2.40
N TRP A 301 12.58 3.13 2.45
CA TRP A 301 11.29 3.59 1.96
C TRP A 301 10.28 3.87 3.09
N GLY A 302 10.75 3.87 4.34
CA GLY A 302 9.89 3.92 5.53
C GLY A 302 9.32 2.54 5.90
N MET A 303 8.42 2.50 6.88
CA MET A 303 7.85 1.28 7.47
C MET A 303 8.91 0.24 7.87
N SER A 304 9.99 0.69 8.52
CA SER A 304 11.08 -0.20 8.92
C SER A 304 10.53 -1.32 9.80
N ASP A 305 10.81 -2.55 9.43
CA ASP A 305 10.27 -3.70 10.14
C ASP A 305 10.80 -3.74 11.58
N VAL A 306 9.95 -4.05 12.55
CA VAL A 306 10.42 -4.27 13.92
C VAL A 306 10.55 -5.77 14.09
N VAL A 307 11.77 -6.21 14.31
CA VAL A 307 12.13 -7.61 14.48
C VAL A 307 12.72 -7.83 15.86
N GLN A 308 12.82 -9.07 16.31
CA GLN A 308 13.69 -9.41 17.43
C GLN A 308 15.12 -9.70 16.93
N TRP A 309 16.13 -9.30 17.70
CA TRP A 309 17.53 -9.58 17.39
C TRP A 309 18.36 -9.71 18.66
N SER A 310 19.51 -10.40 18.58
CA SER A 310 20.51 -10.41 19.66
C SER A 310 20.83 -8.96 20.10
N CYS A 311 20.84 -8.72 21.41
CA CYS A 311 21.03 -7.37 21.96
C CYS A 311 22.48 -6.89 21.75
N THR A 312 22.65 -5.74 21.09
CA THR A 312 23.94 -5.09 20.81
C THR A 312 24.01 -3.65 21.30
N GLN A 313 22.93 -3.13 21.92
CA GLN A 313 22.78 -1.72 22.34
C GLN A 313 22.90 -0.68 21.21
N ALA A 314 22.92 -1.12 19.94
CA ALA A 314 22.97 -0.22 18.80
C ALA A 314 21.72 0.70 18.75
N PRO A 315 21.80 1.90 18.16
CA PRO A 315 20.67 2.85 18.15
C PRO A 315 19.37 2.29 17.57
N ASN A 316 19.44 1.36 16.62
CA ASN A 316 18.25 0.70 16.06
C ASN A 316 17.60 -0.33 17.02
N GLN A 317 18.16 -0.56 18.21
CA GLN A 317 17.57 -1.39 19.27
C GLN A 317 17.12 -0.59 20.50
N GLN A 318 17.41 0.71 20.53
CA GLN A 318 17.01 1.57 21.65
C GLN A 318 15.68 2.23 21.34
N TRP A 319 14.84 2.32 22.35
CA TRP A 319 13.49 2.85 22.26
C TRP A 319 13.29 3.91 23.32
N THR A 320 12.95 5.13 22.89
CA THR A 320 12.47 6.19 23.75
C THR A 320 11.01 5.92 24.08
N LEU A 321 10.72 5.71 25.37
CA LEU A 321 9.38 5.60 25.90
C LEU A 321 8.89 6.98 26.33
N THR A 322 7.71 7.34 25.87
CA THR A 322 6.98 8.54 26.31
C THR A 322 5.59 8.14 26.78
N ARG A 323 5.32 8.35 28.07
CA ARG A 323 4.01 8.17 28.71
C ARG A 323 3.00 9.14 28.12
N GLN A 324 1.78 8.66 28.01
CA GLN A 324 0.58 9.41 27.66
C GLN A 324 -0.37 9.35 28.86
N GLU A 325 -1.60 9.81 28.70
CA GLU A 325 -2.63 9.71 29.75
C GLU A 325 -2.85 8.25 30.20
N GLY A 326 -2.79 7.99 31.52
CA GLY A 326 -2.96 6.66 32.11
C GLY A 326 -1.79 5.70 31.84
N ASP A 327 -2.11 4.43 31.55
CA ASP A 327 -1.12 3.36 31.28
C ASP A 327 -0.66 3.29 29.81
N VAL A 328 -0.97 4.32 29.03
CA VAL A 328 -0.67 4.38 27.61
C VAL A 328 0.71 4.98 27.39
N VAL A 329 1.47 4.39 26.46
CA VAL A 329 2.80 4.87 26.07
C VAL A 329 2.94 4.94 24.56
N LYS A 330 3.90 5.74 24.11
CA LYS A 330 4.47 5.69 22.76
C LYS A 330 5.92 5.23 22.88
N LEU A 331 6.38 4.45 21.90
CA LEU A 331 7.74 3.91 21.85
C LEU A 331 8.37 4.35 20.53
N ALA A 332 9.38 5.21 20.56
CA ALA A 332 10.07 5.68 19.37
C ALA A 332 11.48 5.08 19.27
N SER A 333 11.83 4.51 18.14
CA SER A 333 13.20 4.01 17.90
C SER A 333 14.18 5.18 17.84
N THR A 334 15.29 5.12 18.57
CA THR A 334 16.30 6.20 18.52
C THR A 334 17.06 6.22 17.19
N GLY A 335 17.24 5.06 16.55
CA GLY A 335 17.94 4.93 15.28
C GLY A 335 17.15 5.40 14.05
N THR A 336 15.81 5.37 14.09
CA THR A 336 14.96 5.79 12.94
C THR A 336 14.02 6.94 13.26
N GLN A 337 13.87 7.30 14.53
CA GLN A 337 12.87 8.24 15.05
C GLN A 337 11.41 7.80 14.77
N GLY A 338 11.20 6.56 14.30
CA GLY A 338 9.89 6.00 14.05
C GLY A 338 9.27 5.39 15.31
N CYS A 339 7.99 5.66 15.54
CA CYS A 339 7.18 5.06 16.59
C CYS A 339 6.77 3.62 16.26
N LEU A 340 6.76 2.76 17.28
CA LEU A 340 6.24 1.40 17.23
C LEU A 340 4.77 1.46 16.83
N ASN A 341 4.44 0.87 15.68
CA ASN A 341 3.18 1.08 15.01
C ASN A 341 2.64 -0.23 14.42
N VAL A 342 1.38 -0.55 14.67
CA VAL A 342 0.69 -1.61 13.91
C VAL A 342 0.41 -1.13 12.49
N VAL A 343 0.92 -1.86 11.49
CA VAL A 343 0.80 -1.48 10.07
C VAL A 343 -0.66 -1.28 9.66
N ALA A 344 -0.91 -0.19 8.93
CA ALA A 344 -2.24 0.22 8.45
C ALA A 344 -3.33 0.34 9.54
N SER A 345 -2.95 0.44 10.83
CA SER A 345 -3.90 0.40 11.95
C SER A 345 -4.82 -0.83 11.88
N SER A 346 -4.32 -1.93 11.31
CA SER A 346 -5.09 -3.16 11.13
C SER A 346 -5.61 -3.65 12.48
N ARG A 347 -6.83 -4.17 12.53
CA ARG A 347 -7.40 -4.83 13.72
C ARG A 347 -7.26 -6.36 13.68
N ARG A 348 -6.53 -6.89 12.69
CA ARG A 348 -6.35 -8.34 12.51
C ARG A 348 -5.13 -8.86 13.27
N ALA A 349 -5.26 -10.01 13.91
CA ALA A 349 -4.12 -10.77 14.39
C ALA A 349 -3.19 -11.16 13.22
N GLY A 350 -1.88 -11.15 13.48
CA GLY A 350 -0.82 -11.32 12.48
C GLY A 350 -0.44 -10.03 11.74
N ALA A 351 -1.10 -8.89 12.00
CA ALA A 351 -0.66 -7.64 11.41
C ALA A 351 0.71 -7.22 11.97
N ASN A 352 1.60 -6.81 11.08
CA ASN A 352 2.97 -6.50 11.44
C ASN A 352 3.10 -5.21 12.25
N VAL A 353 4.16 -5.16 13.04
CA VAL A 353 4.55 -4.00 13.83
C VAL A 353 5.83 -3.43 13.23
N ILE A 354 5.77 -2.15 12.89
CA ILE A 354 6.80 -1.42 12.17
C ILE A 354 7.22 -0.19 12.98
N ALA A 355 8.43 0.32 12.75
CA ALA A 355 8.82 1.65 13.17
C ALA A 355 8.39 2.62 12.07
N TYR A 356 7.48 3.51 12.42
CA TYR A 356 6.83 4.39 11.46
C TYR A 356 6.70 5.82 12.00
N ARG A 357 6.57 6.82 11.12
CA ARG A 357 6.52 8.23 11.52
C ARG A 357 5.56 8.43 12.71
N CYS A 358 6.08 9.03 13.77
CA CYS A 358 5.31 9.28 14.99
C CYS A 358 4.12 10.22 14.73
N SER A 359 2.98 9.88 15.33
CA SER A 359 1.70 10.59 15.28
C SER A 359 0.88 10.24 16.51
N GLU A 360 -0.29 10.86 16.68
CA GLU A 360 -1.21 10.56 17.80
C GLU A 360 -2.22 9.44 17.49
N ARG A 361 -1.91 8.59 16.51
CA ARG A 361 -2.75 7.43 16.17
C ARG A 361 -2.77 6.43 17.31
N GLU A 362 -3.96 5.89 17.58
CA GLU A 362 -4.12 4.79 18.53
C GLU A 362 -3.32 3.53 18.15
N SER A 363 -2.97 3.33 16.86
CA SER A 363 -2.10 2.23 16.41
C SER A 363 -0.63 2.38 16.79
N GLN A 364 -0.24 3.54 17.34
CA GLN A 364 1.10 3.86 17.87
C GLN A 364 1.09 4.03 19.39
N GLN A 365 -0.07 3.85 20.00
CA GLN A 365 -0.29 3.97 21.43
C GLN A 365 -0.46 2.57 22.00
N TRP A 366 0.33 2.28 23.02
CA TRP A 366 0.44 0.95 23.59
C TRP A 366 0.12 1.01 25.06
N GLN A 367 -0.82 0.19 25.52
CA GLN A 367 -1.08 0.02 26.94
C GLN A 367 -0.05 -0.95 27.52
N LEU A 368 0.67 -0.50 28.55
CA LEU A 368 1.59 -1.36 29.31
C LEU A 368 0.87 -1.91 30.54
N LYS A 369 0.70 -3.22 30.58
CA LYS A 369 0.18 -3.91 31.77
C LYS A 369 1.26 -4.80 32.34
N GLN A 370 1.68 -4.53 33.57
CA GLN A 370 2.56 -5.45 34.29
C GLN A 370 1.82 -6.75 34.58
N VAL A 371 2.38 -7.87 34.13
CA VAL A 371 1.79 -9.21 34.29
C VAL A 371 2.63 -10.11 35.20
N GLU A 372 3.89 -9.72 35.43
CA GLU A 372 4.84 -10.34 36.34
C GLU A 372 5.88 -9.27 36.72
N GLU A 373 6.61 -9.45 37.82
CA GLU A 373 7.66 -8.52 38.23
C GLU A 373 8.64 -8.26 37.07
N GLY A 374 8.80 -6.99 36.68
CA GLY A 374 9.62 -6.58 35.54
C GLY A 374 9.18 -7.03 34.14
N LYS A 375 8.03 -7.70 33.96
CA LYS A 375 7.52 -8.14 32.66
C LYS A 375 6.13 -7.56 32.35
N PHE A 376 5.99 -7.06 31.13
CA PHE A 376 4.83 -6.32 30.67
C PHE A 376 4.20 -6.99 29.46
N GLN A 377 2.87 -7.05 29.46
CA GLN A 377 2.08 -7.22 28.25
C GLN A 377 1.93 -5.84 27.59
N VAL A 378 2.21 -5.77 26.29
CA VAL A 378 2.15 -4.53 25.49
C VAL A 378 0.98 -4.65 24.52
N THR A 379 -0.07 -3.86 24.71
CA THR A 379 -1.35 -4.01 23.98
C THR A 379 -1.61 -2.81 23.09
N ALA A 380 -1.89 -2.99 21.80
CA ALA A 380 -2.20 -1.91 20.89
C ALA A 380 -3.57 -1.31 21.22
N ARG A 381 -3.64 0.02 21.42
CA ARG A 381 -4.86 0.69 21.90
C ARG A 381 -6.03 0.55 20.92
N HIS A 382 -5.79 0.60 19.61
CA HIS A 382 -6.84 0.61 18.58
C HIS A 382 -7.49 -0.75 18.31
N SER A 383 -6.81 -1.85 18.63
CA SER A 383 -7.23 -3.23 18.32
C SER A 383 -7.46 -4.09 19.57
N GLY A 384 -6.85 -3.73 20.71
CA GLY A 384 -6.84 -4.57 21.91
C GLY A 384 -5.97 -5.82 21.79
N LEU A 385 -5.16 -5.94 20.72
CA LEU A 385 -4.28 -7.08 20.47
C LEU A 385 -2.89 -6.84 21.06
N CYS A 386 -2.23 -7.92 21.46
CA CYS A 386 -0.92 -7.90 22.10
C CYS A 386 0.22 -7.90 21.09
N LEU A 387 1.27 -7.14 21.37
CA LEU A 387 2.56 -7.26 20.69
C LEU A 387 3.10 -8.68 20.87
N ASP A 388 3.56 -9.28 19.79
CA ASP A 388 3.99 -10.67 19.72
C ASP A 388 5.28 -10.77 18.93
N ALA A 389 6.31 -11.37 19.53
CA ALA A 389 7.64 -11.50 18.92
C ALA A 389 7.74 -12.59 17.84
N GLY A 390 6.72 -13.43 17.68
CA GLY A 390 6.72 -14.56 16.77
C GLY A 390 7.72 -15.63 17.18
N SER A 391 8.51 -16.13 16.22
CA SER A 391 9.48 -17.21 16.45
C SER A 391 10.72 -16.76 17.22
N ASN A 392 11.47 -17.68 17.85
CA ASN A 392 12.71 -17.36 18.57
C ASN A 392 13.94 -17.08 17.68
N ALA A 393 13.75 -16.80 16.38
CA ALA A 393 14.85 -16.55 15.44
C ALA A 393 15.21 -15.06 15.35
N ASN A 394 16.49 -14.75 15.14
CA ASN A 394 16.90 -13.39 14.77
C ASN A 394 16.20 -12.98 13.47
N GLY A 395 15.68 -11.75 13.45
CA GLY A 395 14.94 -11.23 12.31
C GLY A 395 13.49 -11.70 12.25
N SER A 396 12.97 -12.40 13.25
CA SER A 396 11.53 -12.67 13.38
C SER A 396 10.79 -11.35 13.60
N SER A 397 9.85 -11.02 12.72
CA SER A 397 9.08 -9.78 12.78
C SER A 397 8.09 -9.81 13.95
N LEU A 398 7.89 -8.66 14.55
CA LEU A 398 6.90 -8.47 15.59
C LEU A 398 5.54 -8.25 14.94
N THR A 399 4.52 -8.92 15.44
CA THR A 399 3.14 -8.75 14.99
C THR A 399 2.25 -8.36 16.16
N GLN A 400 0.99 -8.00 15.90
CA GLN A 400 -0.03 -8.06 16.93
C GLN A 400 -0.76 -9.41 16.85
N ALA A 401 -1.14 -9.97 18.00
CA ALA A 401 -1.88 -11.22 18.07
C ALA A 401 -2.88 -11.21 19.23
N THR A 402 -3.75 -12.22 19.28
CA THR A 402 -4.63 -12.41 20.44
C THR A 402 -3.76 -12.60 21.68
N CYS A 403 -4.08 -11.88 22.76
CA CYS A 403 -3.35 -11.95 24.02
C CYS A 403 -3.47 -13.35 24.62
N SER A 404 -2.37 -14.10 24.58
CA SER A 404 -2.26 -15.49 25.02
C SER A 404 -1.56 -15.62 26.38
N GLY A 405 -0.85 -14.56 26.81
CA GLY A 405 0.01 -14.60 27.99
C GLY A 405 1.29 -15.41 27.80
N SER A 406 1.61 -15.85 26.58
CA SER A 406 2.87 -16.55 26.29
C SER A 406 4.09 -15.66 26.49
N ASP A 407 5.26 -16.26 26.72
CA ASP A 407 6.51 -15.50 26.92
C ASP A 407 6.94 -14.71 25.66
N SER A 408 6.42 -15.05 24.48
CA SER A 408 6.64 -14.29 23.24
C SER A 408 5.87 -12.96 23.20
N GLN A 409 4.89 -12.77 24.11
CA GLN A 409 4.08 -11.56 24.26
C GLN A 409 4.37 -10.81 25.57
N ARG A 410 5.45 -11.18 26.26
CA ARG A 410 5.91 -10.52 27.49
C ARG A 410 7.24 -9.83 27.21
N PHE A 411 7.36 -8.60 27.68
CA PHE A 411 8.53 -7.77 27.42
C PHE A 411 9.07 -7.15 28.70
N SER A 412 10.39 -7.07 28.84
CA SER A 412 11.03 -6.30 29.91
C SER A 412 11.72 -5.07 29.35
N PHE A 413 11.68 -3.98 30.10
CA PHE A 413 12.28 -2.69 29.74
C PHE A 413 13.55 -2.50 30.57
N THR A 414 14.71 -2.58 29.92
CA THR A 414 16.01 -2.31 30.56
C THR A 414 16.42 -0.88 30.23
N GLY A 415 16.50 0.01 31.24
CA GLY A 415 16.93 1.39 31.04
C GLY A 415 18.37 1.49 30.50
N LEU A 416 18.63 2.53 29.71
CA LEU A 416 19.92 2.82 29.09
C LEU A 416 20.57 4.09 29.64
#